data_AF-A0A3M9ZWX9-F1
#
_entry.id   AF-A0A3M9ZWX9-F1
#
_cell.length_a   1.000
_cell.length_b   1.000
_cell.length_c   1.000
_cell.angle_alpha   90.00
_cell.angle_beta   90.00
_cell.angle_gamma   90.00
#
_symmetry.space_group_name_H-M   'P 1'
#
loop_
_entity.id
_entity.type
_entity.pdbx_description
1 polymer ?
#
loop_
_entity_poly.entity_id
_entity_poly.type
_entity_poly.pdbx_seq_one_letter_code
_entity_poly.pdbx_strand_id
1 'polypeptide(L)'
;MSRPQKPDPDKPLIPGSDHTPALAFAAILARLHVVVEMWKSLKGFTYSPKSDQVFDAYNRHEALALFLELIRGNRDFLADRWIYLIAVTCHSSTGIDDTLRRGYEMISKFSNQPMMGYWKDSRGRPYLDAVVALQFINEKDAIEAGKKHGQEFILAIKPNGRYEHIQTH
;
A
#
# COMPACT_ATOMS: atom_id res chain seq x y z
N MET A 1 13.27 10.21 17.52
CA MET A 1 11.84 10.45 17.15
C MET A 1 11.05 9.21 17.54
N SER A 2 9.97 9.37 18.31
CA SER A 2 9.08 8.25 18.65
C SER A 2 8.35 7.78 17.40
N ARG A 3 8.20 6.46 17.21
CA ARG A 3 7.45 5.91 16.07
C ARG A 3 5.98 6.30 16.16
N PRO A 4 5.31 6.65 15.04
CA PRO A 4 3.86 6.84 15.03
C PRO A 4 3.15 5.59 15.56
N GLN A 5 2.09 5.77 16.37
CA GLN A 5 1.32 4.64 16.90
C GLN A 5 0.42 4.03 15.83
N LYS A 6 0.53 2.72 15.65
CA LYS A 6 -0.28 1.92 14.73
C LYS A 6 -1.76 1.98 15.09
N PRO A 7 -2.67 1.79 14.11
CA PRO A 7 -4.08 1.55 14.35
C PRO A 7 -4.34 0.54 15.48
N ASP A 8 -5.04 0.99 16.52
CA ASP A 8 -5.52 0.12 17.59
C ASP A 8 -6.61 -0.84 17.03
N PRO A 9 -6.43 -2.17 17.13
CA PRO A 9 -7.37 -3.15 16.62
C PRO A 9 -8.68 -3.23 17.43
N ASP A 10 -8.69 -2.75 18.68
CA ASP A 10 -9.86 -2.84 19.56
C ASP A 10 -10.80 -1.62 19.41
N LYS A 11 -10.36 -0.58 18.69
CA LYS A 11 -11.21 0.58 18.37
C LYS A 11 -12.25 0.22 17.32
N PRO A 12 -13.51 0.71 17.45
CA PRO A 12 -14.54 0.53 16.44
C PRO A 12 -14.03 0.87 15.04
N LEU A 13 -14.21 -0.06 14.11
CA LEU A 13 -13.79 0.11 12.73
C LEU A 13 -14.91 0.80 11.95
N ILE A 14 -14.79 2.11 11.78
CA ILE A 14 -15.72 2.93 11.00
C ILE A 14 -15.02 3.29 9.67
N PRO A 15 -15.49 2.78 8.51
CA PRO A 15 -14.93 3.16 7.22
C PRO A 15 -14.93 4.67 6.99
N GLY A 16 -13.84 5.20 6.46
CA GLY A 16 -13.71 6.63 6.19
C GLY A 16 -13.61 7.56 7.42
N SER A 17 -13.47 7.03 8.64
CA SER A 17 -13.36 7.82 9.87
C SER A 17 -12.18 8.79 9.91
N ASP A 18 -11.10 8.50 9.18
CA ASP A 18 -9.92 9.38 9.05
C ASP A 18 -9.71 9.84 7.58
N HIS A 19 -10.79 9.86 6.81
CA HIS A 19 -10.76 10.29 5.42
C HIS A 19 -10.28 11.74 5.27
N THR A 20 -9.12 11.88 4.65
CA THR A 20 -8.53 13.16 4.21
C THR A 20 -8.12 13.07 2.74
N PRO A 21 -7.91 14.20 2.03
CA PRO A 21 -7.30 14.19 0.71
C PRO A 21 -5.90 13.55 0.70
N ALA A 22 -5.47 13.06 -0.46
CA ALA A 22 -4.10 12.56 -0.63
C ALA A 22 -3.08 13.69 -0.43
N LEU A 23 -1.96 13.39 0.22
CA LEU A 23 -0.84 14.34 0.29
C LEU A 23 -0.17 14.45 -1.08
N ALA A 24 0.19 15.65 -1.49
CA ALA A 24 0.96 15.87 -2.71
C ALA A 24 2.33 15.19 -2.65
N PHE A 25 2.84 14.69 -3.78
CA PHE A 25 4.12 13.98 -3.85
C PHE A 25 5.29 14.83 -3.29
N ALA A 26 5.34 16.12 -3.64
CA ALA A 26 6.35 17.05 -3.15
C ALA A 26 6.37 17.14 -1.60
N ALA A 27 5.22 17.00 -0.94
CA ALA A 27 5.11 17.07 0.51
C ALA A 27 5.63 15.81 1.21
N ILE A 28 5.80 14.69 0.48
CA ILE A 28 6.21 13.40 1.04
C ILE A 28 7.61 12.96 0.58
N LEU A 29 8.17 13.61 -0.46
CA LEU A 29 9.43 13.24 -1.10
C LEU A 29 10.59 13.00 -0.11
N ALA A 30 10.86 13.97 0.77
CA ALA A 30 11.95 13.85 1.74
C ALA A 30 11.74 12.67 2.71
N ARG A 31 10.48 12.43 3.15
CA ARG A 31 10.14 11.31 4.02
C ARG A 31 10.29 9.97 3.31
N LEU A 32 9.94 9.89 2.02
CA LEU A 32 10.11 8.68 1.23
C LEU A 32 11.58 8.22 1.18
N HIS A 33 12.52 9.13 0.95
CA HIS A 33 13.95 8.78 1.00
C HIS A 33 14.36 8.18 2.34
N VAL A 34 13.94 8.80 3.45
CA VAL A 34 14.24 8.34 4.80
C VAL A 34 13.63 6.96 5.06
N VAL A 35 12.35 6.77 4.71
CA VAL A 35 11.63 5.52 4.92
C VAL A 35 12.27 4.37 4.14
N VAL A 36 12.57 4.57 2.86
CA VAL A 36 13.20 3.53 2.04
C VAL A 36 14.54 3.12 2.64
N GLU A 37 15.38 4.08 3.03
CA GLU A 37 16.69 3.78 3.63
C GLU A 37 16.59 3.08 4.99
N MET A 38 15.67 3.51 5.85
CA MET A 38 15.50 2.94 7.19
C MET A 38 14.94 1.51 7.18
N TRP A 39 14.12 1.17 6.18
CA TRP A 39 13.34 -0.08 6.17
C TRP A 39 13.70 -1.06 5.04
N LYS A 40 14.69 -0.74 4.19
CA LYS A 40 15.15 -1.61 3.08
C LYS A 40 15.62 -3.02 3.47
N SER A 41 15.94 -3.23 4.75
CA SER A 41 16.32 -4.56 5.28
C SER A 41 15.14 -5.54 5.34
N LEU A 42 13.90 -5.05 5.35
CA LEU A 42 12.71 -5.90 5.29
C LEU A 42 12.63 -6.68 3.97
N LYS A 43 11.84 -7.77 3.96
CA LYS A 43 11.55 -8.52 2.73
C LYS A 43 10.72 -7.68 1.75
N GLY A 44 9.81 -6.90 2.30
CA GLY A 44 9.04 -5.86 1.62
C GLY A 44 8.16 -5.13 2.63
N PHE A 45 7.67 -3.97 2.25
CA PHE A 45 6.78 -3.17 3.09
C PHE A 45 5.86 -2.28 2.25
N THR A 46 4.76 -1.86 2.86
CA THR A 46 3.91 -0.78 2.35
C THR A 46 4.04 0.42 3.28
N TYR A 47 4.31 1.59 2.73
CA TYR A 47 4.37 2.85 3.46
C TYR A 47 3.14 3.70 3.16
N SER A 48 2.56 4.26 4.22
CA SER A 48 1.49 5.25 4.17
C SER A 48 2.04 6.66 4.36
N PRO A 49 1.94 7.52 3.33
CA PRO A 49 2.36 8.91 3.48
C PRO A 49 1.52 9.72 4.46
N LYS A 50 0.29 9.29 4.75
CA LYS A 50 -0.63 10.02 5.64
C LYS A 50 -0.29 9.84 7.11
N SER A 51 -0.10 8.61 7.53
CA SER A 51 0.21 8.26 8.92
C SER A 51 1.71 8.23 9.21
N ASP A 52 2.54 8.31 8.16
CA ASP A 52 3.99 8.13 8.20
C ASP A 52 4.37 6.74 8.74
N GLN A 53 3.56 5.72 8.42
CA GLN A 53 3.72 4.35 8.92
C GLN A 53 4.20 3.39 7.84
N VAL A 54 5.06 2.46 8.25
CA VAL A 54 5.57 1.36 7.43
C VAL A 54 4.98 0.06 7.93
N PHE A 55 4.38 -0.71 7.03
CA PHE A 55 3.69 -1.96 7.31
C PHE A 55 4.42 -3.13 6.65
N ASP A 56 4.90 -4.07 7.46
CA ASP A 56 5.45 -5.34 6.99
C ASP A 56 4.31 -6.35 6.83
N ALA A 57 3.86 -6.59 5.59
CA ALA A 57 2.76 -7.51 5.35
C ALA A 57 3.07 -8.96 5.77
N TYR A 58 4.35 -9.36 5.89
CA TYR A 58 4.72 -10.69 6.37
C TYR A 58 4.46 -10.87 7.88
N ASN A 59 4.27 -9.78 8.61
CA ASN A 59 3.84 -9.81 10.00
C ASN A 59 2.32 -9.61 10.08
N ARG A 60 1.61 -10.59 10.65
CA ARG A 60 0.14 -10.57 10.74
C ARG A 60 -0.42 -9.33 11.46
N HIS A 61 0.26 -8.85 12.50
CA HIS A 61 -0.20 -7.65 13.23
C HIS A 61 -0.04 -6.39 12.38
N GLU A 62 1.05 -6.29 11.63
CA GLU A 62 1.28 -5.18 10.70
C GLU A 62 0.33 -5.23 9.49
N ALA A 63 0.05 -6.43 8.96
CA ALA A 63 -0.96 -6.61 7.91
C ALA A 63 -2.37 -6.24 8.40
N LEU A 64 -2.74 -6.61 9.62
CA LEU A 64 -4.00 -6.16 10.24
C LEU A 64 -4.01 -4.63 10.41
N ALA A 65 -2.92 -4.04 10.91
CA ALA A 65 -2.83 -2.59 11.08
C ALA A 65 -2.97 -1.85 9.73
N LEU A 66 -2.35 -2.37 8.67
CA LEU A 66 -2.51 -1.85 7.31
C LEU A 66 -3.95 -1.96 6.83
N PHE A 67 -4.61 -3.10 7.04
CA PHE A 67 -6.02 -3.27 6.71
C PHE A 67 -6.90 -2.21 7.39
N LEU A 68 -6.73 -2.05 8.71
CA LEU A 68 -7.49 -1.08 9.51
C LEU A 68 -7.25 0.36 9.05
N GLU A 69 -6.01 0.72 8.73
CA GLU A 69 -5.70 2.04 8.19
C GLU A 69 -6.44 2.30 6.87
N LEU A 70 -6.36 1.35 5.93
CA LEU A 70 -6.96 1.51 4.61
C LEU A 70 -8.48 1.64 4.67
N ILE A 71 -9.15 0.84 5.53
CA ILE A 71 -10.58 0.96 5.79
C ILE A 71 -10.92 2.32 6.41
N ARG A 72 -10.19 2.75 7.45
CA ARG A 72 -10.47 4.03 8.13
C ARG A 72 -10.30 5.22 7.19
N GLY A 73 -9.38 5.15 6.23
CA GLY A 73 -9.18 6.28 5.32
C GLY A 73 -10.10 6.29 4.12
N ASN A 74 -10.74 5.17 3.77
CA ASN A 74 -11.56 5.04 2.57
C ASN A 74 -13.05 4.87 2.93
N ARG A 75 -13.89 5.81 2.49
CA ARG A 75 -15.33 5.81 2.76
C ARG A 75 -16.09 4.73 2.00
N ASP A 76 -15.53 4.27 0.88
CA ASP A 76 -16.17 3.33 -0.03
C ASP A 76 -15.78 1.88 0.26
N PHE A 77 -14.87 1.66 1.21
CA PHE A 77 -14.43 0.32 1.58
C PHE A 77 -15.35 -0.34 2.59
N LEU A 78 -15.53 -1.64 2.42
CA LEU A 78 -16.29 -2.50 3.31
C LEU A 78 -15.33 -3.27 4.23
N ALA A 79 -15.60 -3.20 5.53
CA ALA A 79 -14.73 -3.72 6.58
C ALA A 79 -14.58 -5.26 6.61
N ASP A 80 -15.49 -5.97 5.94
CA ASP A 80 -15.54 -7.43 5.86
C ASP A 80 -14.94 -7.99 4.56
N ARG A 81 -14.49 -7.12 3.64
CA ARG A 81 -13.92 -7.50 2.35
C ARG A 81 -12.41 -7.40 2.33
N TRP A 82 -11.79 -8.18 1.44
CA TRP A 82 -10.35 -8.13 1.24
C TRP A 82 -9.95 -6.82 0.57
N ILE A 83 -8.74 -6.37 0.85
CA ILE A 83 -8.11 -5.23 0.18
C ILE A 83 -6.95 -5.74 -0.67
N TYR A 84 -6.88 -5.28 -1.91
CA TYR A 84 -5.88 -5.64 -2.90
C TYR A 84 -5.00 -4.43 -3.17
N LEU A 85 -3.68 -4.59 -3.07
CA LEU A 85 -2.70 -3.56 -3.32
C LEU A 85 -2.16 -3.67 -4.74
N ILE A 86 -2.60 -2.76 -5.60
CA ILE A 86 -2.26 -2.72 -7.02
C ILE A 86 -1.14 -1.70 -7.25
N ALA A 87 0.00 -2.16 -7.75
CA ALA A 87 1.11 -1.30 -8.15
C ALA A 87 0.81 -0.66 -9.52
N VAL A 88 0.80 0.66 -9.58
CA VAL A 88 0.48 1.40 -10.82
C VAL A 88 1.72 1.64 -11.68
N THR A 89 2.89 1.72 -11.06
CA THR A 89 4.15 2.03 -11.75
C THR A 89 4.91 0.79 -12.22
N CYS A 90 4.80 -0.34 -11.51
CA CYS A 90 5.62 -1.54 -11.69
C CYS A 90 7.10 -1.22 -11.95
N HIS A 91 7.60 -0.29 -11.16
CA HIS A 91 8.86 0.38 -11.33
C HIS A 91 9.99 -0.49 -10.78
N SER A 92 10.81 -1.05 -11.66
CA SER A 92 11.89 -2.00 -11.34
C SER A 92 13.15 -1.38 -10.74
N SER A 93 12.99 -0.25 -10.05
CA SER A 93 14.06 0.52 -9.41
C SER A 93 13.61 0.99 -8.03
N THR A 94 14.58 1.28 -7.17
CA THR A 94 14.34 1.88 -5.84
C THR A 94 14.52 3.39 -5.83
N GLY A 95 14.94 3.98 -6.96
CA GLY A 95 15.09 5.41 -7.11
C GLY A 95 13.75 6.14 -7.03
N ILE A 96 13.70 7.23 -6.29
CA ILE A 96 12.52 8.10 -6.27
C ILE A 96 12.64 9.04 -7.46
N ASP A 97 12.02 8.65 -8.58
CA ASP A 97 12.15 9.31 -9.88
C ASP A 97 10.82 9.89 -10.40
N ASP A 98 10.85 10.39 -11.63
CA ASP A 98 9.67 10.96 -12.29
C ASP A 98 8.59 9.94 -12.61
N THR A 99 8.95 8.67 -12.81
CA THR A 99 7.98 7.58 -13.03
C THR A 99 7.16 7.36 -11.78
N LEU A 100 7.85 7.25 -10.64
CA LEU A 100 7.24 7.06 -9.34
C LEU A 100 6.35 8.25 -8.95
N ARG A 101 6.85 9.47 -9.17
CA ARG A 101 6.08 10.71 -8.99
C ARG A 101 4.79 10.69 -9.79
N ARG A 102 4.87 10.44 -11.10
CA ARG A 102 3.70 10.44 -12.00
C ARG A 102 2.68 9.38 -11.61
N GLY A 103 3.14 8.18 -11.22
CA GLY A 103 2.26 7.11 -10.76
C GLY A 103 1.53 7.49 -9.48
N TYR A 104 2.24 8.01 -8.49
CA TYR A 104 1.64 8.48 -7.25
C TYR A 104 0.63 9.62 -7.48
N GLU A 105 0.99 10.61 -8.30
CA GLU A 105 0.11 11.72 -8.66
C GLU A 105 -1.11 11.25 -9.46
N MET A 106 -0.96 10.23 -10.32
CA MET A 106 -2.08 9.60 -11.02
C MET A 106 -3.06 8.97 -10.04
N ILE A 107 -2.57 8.19 -9.06
CA ILE A 107 -3.40 7.56 -8.02
C ILE A 107 -4.11 8.64 -7.19
N SER A 108 -3.40 9.70 -6.83
CA SER A 108 -3.93 10.80 -6.00
C SER A 108 -5.14 11.52 -6.62
N LYS A 109 -5.39 11.38 -7.93
CA LYS A 109 -6.56 11.96 -8.61
C LYS A 109 -7.86 11.22 -8.32
N PHE A 110 -7.80 9.94 -7.96
CA PHE A 110 -8.99 9.09 -7.77
C PHE A 110 -8.97 8.29 -6.47
N SER A 111 -7.84 8.21 -5.78
CA SER A 111 -7.72 7.64 -4.44
C SER A 111 -7.23 8.71 -3.48
N ASN A 112 -7.84 8.74 -2.31
CA ASN A 112 -7.41 9.62 -1.23
C ASN A 112 -6.22 9.05 -0.46
N GLN A 113 -5.83 7.79 -0.68
CA GLN A 113 -4.76 7.07 0.01
C GLN A 113 -3.82 6.35 -0.98
N PRO A 114 -3.05 7.10 -1.79
CA PRO A 114 -1.91 6.52 -2.49
C PRO A 114 -0.87 6.01 -1.48
N MET A 115 -0.35 4.82 -1.72
CA MET A 115 0.64 4.14 -0.88
C MET A 115 1.95 3.96 -1.65
N MET A 116 3.02 3.62 -0.93
CA MET A 116 4.29 3.24 -1.54
C MET A 116 4.63 1.80 -1.18
N GLY A 117 4.86 0.95 -2.16
CA GLY A 117 5.28 -0.44 -1.95
C GLY A 117 6.76 -0.59 -2.22
N TYR A 118 7.55 -1.04 -1.24
CA TYR A 118 8.93 -1.47 -1.47
C TYR A 118 8.99 -2.99 -1.35
N TRP A 119 9.49 -3.66 -2.37
CA TRP A 119 9.46 -5.12 -2.44
C TRP A 119 10.74 -5.66 -3.06
N LYS A 120 10.97 -6.96 -2.90
CA LYS A 120 12.06 -7.68 -3.56
C LYS A 120 11.47 -8.73 -4.48
N ASP A 121 11.96 -8.81 -5.71
CA ASP A 121 11.54 -9.83 -6.65
C ASP A 121 12.05 -11.23 -6.25
N SER A 122 11.72 -12.25 -7.05
CA SER A 122 12.18 -13.62 -6.81
C SER A 122 13.70 -13.80 -6.82
N ARG A 123 14.45 -12.84 -7.37
CA ARG A 123 15.91 -12.79 -7.40
C ARG A 123 16.48 -11.90 -6.28
N GLY A 124 15.64 -11.38 -5.38
CA GLY A 124 16.02 -10.49 -4.30
C GLY A 124 16.29 -9.04 -4.72
N ARG A 125 16.02 -8.68 -5.98
CA ARG A 125 16.23 -7.31 -6.48
C ARG A 125 15.12 -6.40 -5.96
N PRO A 126 15.48 -5.29 -5.28
CA PRO A 126 14.49 -4.42 -4.70
C PRO A 126 13.85 -3.51 -5.76
N TYR A 127 12.60 -3.13 -5.53
CA TYR A 127 11.84 -2.22 -6.37
C TYR A 127 10.87 -1.40 -5.51
N LEU A 128 10.49 -0.22 -6.01
CA LEU A 128 9.64 0.75 -5.31
C LEU A 128 8.51 1.20 -6.22
N ASP A 129 7.27 1.07 -5.74
CA ASP A 129 6.06 1.31 -6.51
C ASP A 129 5.11 2.30 -5.86
N ALA A 130 4.41 3.08 -6.69
CA ALA A 130 3.20 3.76 -6.27
C ALA A 130 2.04 2.76 -6.33
N VAL A 131 1.34 2.62 -5.21
CA VAL A 131 0.35 1.57 -4.97
C VAL A 131 -1.01 2.18 -4.65
N VAL A 132 -2.06 1.62 -5.23
CA VAL A 132 -3.44 1.93 -4.88
C VAL A 132 -4.08 0.72 -4.18
N ALA A 133 -4.77 0.98 -3.08
CA ALA A 133 -5.63 -0.01 -2.44
C ALA A 133 -6.99 -0.04 -3.14
N LEU A 134 -7.49 -1.23 -3.45
CA LEU A 134 -8.79 -1.46 -4.09
C LEU A 134 -9.50 -2.65 -3.44
N GLN A 135 -10.83 -2.68 -3.56
CA GLN A 135 -11.65 -3.85 -3.22
C GLN A 135 -12.39 -4.33 -4.47
N PHE A 136 -12.50 -5.65 -4.61
CA PHE A 136 -13.18 -6.28 -5.73
C PHE A 136 -14.22 -7.30 -5.21
N ILE A 137 -15.25 -7.56 -6.00
CA ILE A 137 -16.26 -8.59 -5.68
C ILE A 137 -15.67 -9.98 -5.86
N ASN A 138 -14.84 -10.17 -6.88
CA ASN A 138 -14.16 -11.41 -7.17
C ASN A 138 -12.65 -11.17 -7.38
N GLU A 139 -11.86 -12.23 -7.17
CA GLU A 139 -10.41 -12.19 -7.32
C GLU A 139 -9.95 -11.94 -8.76
N LYS A 140 -10.73 -12.42 -9.74
CA LYS A 140 -10.42 -12.27 -11.17
C LYS A 140 -10.32 -10.79 -11.57
N ASP A 141 -11.21 -9.94 -11.06
CA ASP A 141 -11.16 -8.50 -11.34
C ASP A 141 -9.90 -7.85 -10.75
N ALA A 142 -9.43 -8.32 -9.59
CA ALA A 142 -8.17 -7.88 -9.01
C ALA A 142 -6.99 -8.28 -9.90
N ILE A 143 -6.97 -9.53 -10.38
CA ILE A 143 -5.95 -10.04 -11.30
C ILE A 143 -5.91 -9.23 -12.59
N GLU A 144 -7.06 -8.95 -13.21
CA GLU A 144 -7.12 -8.13 -14.43
C GLU A 144 -6.64 -6.69 -14.18
N ALA A 145 -6.94 -6.11 -13.02
CA ALA A 145 -6.40 -4.82 -12.62
C ALA A 145 -4.87 -4.84 -12.48
N GLY A 146 -4.30 -5.88 -11.86
CA GLY A 146 -2.85 -6.05 -11.76
C GLY A 146 -2.18 -6.23 -13.13
N LYS A 147 -2.74 -7.06 -14.01
CA LYS A 147 -2.25 -7.29 -15.37
C LYS A 147 -2.17 -6.00 -16.19
N LYS A 148 -3.17 -5.13 -16.07
CA LYS A 148 -3.21 -3.83 -16.76
C LYS A 148 -1.96 -2.98 -16.47
N HIS A 149 -1.37 -3.13 -15.30
CA HIS A 149 -0.18 -2.41 -14.88
C HIS A 149 1.12 -3.23 -15.03
N GLY A 150 1.04 -4.48 -15.49
CA GLY A 150 2.20 -5.38 -15.60
C GLY A 150 2.68 -5.93 -14.25
N GLN A 151 1.83 -5.91 -13.22
CA GLN A 151 2.16 -6.42 -11.89
C GLN A 151 2.12 -7.94 -11.89
N GLU A 152 3.20 -8.60 -11.45
CA GLU A 152 3.27 -10.08 -11.39
C GLU A 152 2.53 -10.68 -10.18
N PHE A 153 2.57 -9.97 -9.05
CA PHE A 153 1.97 -10.41 -7.79
C PHE A 153 1.20 -9.28 -7.11
N ILE A 154 -0.03 -9.56 -6.71
CA ILE A 154 -0.89 -8.64 -5.95
C ILE A 154 -0.83 -9.05 -4.48
N LEU A 155 -0.51 -8.11 -3.59
CA LEU A 155 -0.68 -8.33 -2.16
C LEU A 155 -2.14 -8.11 -1.79
N ALA A 156 -2.80 -9.15 -1.30
CA ALA A 156 -4.18 -9.10 -0.80
C ALA A 156 -4.21 -9.31 0.72
N ILE A 157 -5.03 -8.54 1.43
CA ILE A 157 -5.09 -8.53 2.90
C ILE A 157 -6.54 -8.74 3.34
N LYS A 158 -6.75 -9.72 4.23
CA LYS A 158 -8.06 -10.05 4.82
C LYS A 158 -8.33 -9.21 6.07
N PRO A 159 -9.61 -9.07 6.49
CA PRO A 159 -9.97 -8.35 7.72
C PRO A 159 -9.31 -8.84 9.01
N ASN A 160 -8.82 -10.08 9.03
CA ASN A 160 -8.17 -10.68 10.19
C ASN A 160 -6.62 -10.63 10.15
N GLY A 161 -6.07 -9.83 9.23
CA GLY A 161 -4.63 -9.65 9.02
C GLY A 161 -3.92 -10.78 8.29
N ARG A 162 -4.63 -11.82 7.82
CA ARG A 162 -4.03 -12.78 6.88
C ARG A 162 -3.77 -12.08 5.55
N TYR A 163 -2.68 -12.43 4.90
CA TYR A 163 -2.31 -11.90 3.59
C TYR A 163 -2.06 -13.04 2.60
N GLU A 164 -2.20 -12.74 1.32
CA GLU A 164 -1.90 -13.63 0.20
C GLU A 164 -1.16 -12.84 -0.89
N HIS A 165 -0.24 -13.50 -1.59
CA HIS A 165 0.34 -12.98 -2.83
C HIS A 165 -0.33 -13.72 -3.99
N ILE A 166 -1.16 -13.00 -4.74
CA ILE A 166 -1.93 -13.56 -5.85
C ILE A 166 -1.15 -13.33 -7.13
N GLN A 167 -0.82 -14.41 -7.82
CA GLN A 167 -0.13 -14.38 -9.10
C GLN A 167 -1.10 -13.92 -10.20
N THR A 168 -0.63 -13.07 -11.09
CA THR A 168 -1.49 -12.49 -12.14
C THR A 168 -1.44 -13.25 -13.48
N HIS A 169 -0.69 -14.34 -13.59
CA HIS A 169 -0.51 -15.10 -14.84
C HIS A 169 -0.80 -16.59 -14.67
#